data_AF-A0AAV2HKB3-F1
#
_entry.id   AF-A0AAV2HKB3-F1
#
_cell.length_a   1.000
_cell.length_b   1.000
_cell.length_c   1.000
_cell.angle_alpha   90.00
_cell.angle_beta   90.00
_cell.angle_gamma   90.00
#
_symmetry.space_group_name_H-M   'P 1'
#
loop_
_entity.id
_entity.type
_entity.pdbx_description
1 polymer ?
#
loop_
_entity_poly.entity_id
_entity_poly.type
_entity_poly.pdbx_seq_one_letter_code
_entity_poly.pdbx_strand_id
1 'polypeptide(L)'
;MFNAVIIFIGQNEALKQPSVQSSTHINQGDDLGLASNAADGNTNSVFSSKTCSHTHDSLDLSPNWNVTFGQSHAINRIVLYNRFDNTGKL
;
A
#
# COMPACT_ATOMS: atom_id res chain seq x y z
N MET A 1 -4.88 2.80 -6.12
CA MET A 1 -3.74 3.15 -5.24
C MET A 1 -4.26 3.22 -3.82
N PHE A 2 -3.50 2.75 -2.84
CA PHE A 2 -3.97 2.62 -1.45
C PHE A 2 -2.91 3.14 -0.49
N ASN A 3 -3.31 3.49 0.73
CA ASN A 3 -2.38 4.04 1.71
C ASN A 3 -2.05 3.09 2.87
N ALA A 4 -2.94 2.15 3.20
CA ALA A 4 -2.60 1.11 4.16
C ALA A 4 -3.41 -0.17 3.92
N VAL A 5 -2.78 -1.29 4.16
CA VAL A 5 -3.33 -2.64 4.25
C VAL A 5 -3.02 -3.13 5.65
N ILE A 6 -4.07 -3.46 6.38
CA ILE A 6 -3.97 -4.00 7.73
C ILE A 6 -4.63 -5.36 7.72
N ILE A 7 -3.87 -6.39 8.08
CA ILE A 7 -4.33 -7.77 8.16
C ILE A 7 -4.28 -8.19 9.61
N PHE A 8 -5.40 -8.66 10.16
CA PHE A 8 -5.49 -8.99 11.58
C PHE A 8 -5.51 -10.49 11.84
N ILE A 9 -4.75 -10.90 12.87
CA ILE A 9 -4.91 -12.17 13.62
C ILE A 9 -4.95 -11.94 15.14
N GLY A 10 -5.42 -10.75 15.55
CA GLY A 10 -5.36 -10.25 16.93
C GLY A 10 -4.64 -8.89 17.02
N GLN A 11 -3.76 -8.62 16.06
CA GLN A 11 -3.05 -7.34 15.83
C GLN A 11 -2.75 -7.18 14.33
N ASN A 12 -2.20 -6.04 13.90
CA ASN A 12 -1.79 -5.81 12.52
C ASN A 12 -0.55 -6.65 12.14
N GLU A 13 -0.78 -7.75 11.43
CA GLU A 13 0.26 -8.66 10.94
C GLU A 13 0.91 -8.20 9.64
N ALA A 14 0.24 -7.33 8.88
CA ALA A 14 0.81 -6.78 7.65
C ALA A 14 1.96 -5.81 7.93
N LEU A 15 2.09 -5.32 9.17
CA LEU A 15 3.07 -4.31 9.55
C LEU A 15 4.49 -4.74 9.19
N LYS A 16 5.14 -3.95 8.33
CA LYS A 16 6.52 -4.12 7.85
C LYS A 16 6.80 -5.45 7.16
N GLN A 17 5.77 -6.17 6.74
CA GLN A 17 5.95 -7.39 5.97
C GLN A 17 6.46 -7.09 4.56
N PRO A 18 7.24 -8.01 3.96
CA PRO A 18 7.66 -7.90 2.58
C PRO A 18 6.46 -7.68 1.66
N SER A 19 6.49 -6.58 0.92
CA SER A 19 5.41 -6.14 0.04
C SER A 19 5.95 -5.86 -1.35
N VAL A 20 5.22 -6.29 -2.37
CA VAL A 20 5.55 -6.08 -3.79
C VAL A 20 4.32 -5.58 -4.53
N GLN A 21 4.54 -4.88 -5.64
CA GLN A 21 3.47 -4.42 -6.52
C GLN A 21 3.93 -4.55 -7.97
N SER A 22 2.97 -4.55 -8.91
CA SER A 22 3.22 -4.77 -10.34
C SER A 22 4.24 -3.79 -10.93
N SER A 23 4.18 -2.53 -10.52
CA SER A 23 5.13 -1.49 -10.89
C SER A 23 5.15 -0.41 -9.81
N THR A 24 6.18 0.44 -9.77
CA THR A 24 6.25 1.56 -8.84
C THR A 24 6.21 2.88 -9.59
N HIS A 25 5.26 3.74 -9.23
CA HIS A 25 5.23 5.11 -9.71
C HIS A 25 6.32 5.93 -9.04
N ILE A 26 7.25 6.42 -9.85
CA ILE A 26 8.36 7.28 -9.45
C ILE A 26 8.06 8.70 -9.91
N ASN A 27 8.14 9.67 -9.00
CA ASN A 27 7.95 11.08 -9.32
C ASN A 27 9.25 11.84 -9.05
N GLN A 28 9.86 12.40 -10.10
CA GLN A 28 10.98 13.34 -10.00
C GLN A 28 12.19 12.84 -9.19
N GLY A 29 12.42 11.53 -9.17
CA GLY A 29 13.55 10.91 -8.46
C GLY A 29 13.29 10.49 -7.01
N ASP A 30 12.09 10.77 -6.48
CA ASP A 30 11.65 10.27 -5.18
C ASP A 30 10.75 9.03 -5.34
N ASP A 31 11.09 7.96 -4.62
CA ASP A 31 10.28 6.73 -4.48
C ASP A 31 9.10 6.96 -3.53
N LEU A 32 8.13 7.78 -3.96
CA LEU A 32 6.97 8.16 -3.13
C LEU A 32 5.91 7.06 -3.02
N GLY A 33 5.92 6.09 -3.92
CA GLY A 33 4.85 5.11 -4.13
C GLY A 33 5.21 3.66 -3.83
N LEU A 34 6.20 3.40 -2.97
CA LEU A 34 6.69 2.05 -2.67
C LEU A 34 5.58 1.12 -2.17
N ALA A 35 5.67 -0.17 -2.52
CA ALA A 35 4.75 -1.19 -2.04
C ALA A 35 4.71 -1.27 -0.50
N SER A 36 5.88 -1.12 0.15
CA SER A 36 6.03 -1.18 1.60
C SER A 36 5.25 -0.11 2.35
N ASN A 37 4.94 1.02 1.69
CA ASN A 37 4.22 2.12 2.31
C ASN A 37 2.81 1.67 2.74
N ALA A 38 2.14 0.83 1.95
CA ALA A 38 0.86 0.27 2.34
C ALA A 38 0.94 -0.69 3.56
N ALA A 39 2.13 -1.09 4.00
CA ALA A 39 2.34 -1.97 5.14
C ALA A 39 3.10 -1.27 6.29
N ASP A 40 3.27 0.05 6.26
CA ASP A 40 4.11 0.78 7.22
C ASP A 40 3.41 1.09 8.57
N GLY A 41 2.09 0.90 8.63
CA GLY A 41 1.25 1.13 9.81
C GLY A 41 0.66 2.54 9.92
N ASN A 42 0.89 3.41 8.94
CA ASN A 42 0.38 4.77 8.91
C ASN A 42 -0.81 4.89 7.93
N THR A 43 -1.96 5.32 8.46
CA THR A 43 -3.22 5.39 7.71
C THR A 43 -3.46 6.76 7.08
N ASN A 44 -2.44 7.63 6.97
CA ASN A 44 -2.59 8.92 6.30
C ASN A 44 -2.88 8.72 4.80
N SER A 45 -3.97 9.30 4.33
CA SER A 45 -4.49 9.09 2.98
C SER A 45 -3.86 9.98 1.93
N VAL A 46 -3.02 10.95 2.32
CA VAL A 46 -2.42 11.96 1.44
C VAL A 46 -1.16 11.41 0.77
N PHE A 47 -1.12 11.33 -0.55
CA PHE A 47 0.00 10.72 -1.29
C PHE A 47 1.35 11.41 -1.03
N SER A 48 1.36 12.74 -0.91
CA SER A 48 2.59 13.50 -0.64
C SER A 48 3.17 13.27 0.76
N SER A 49 2.46 12.57 1.66
CA SER A 49 2.98 12.18 2.97
C SER A 49 3.93 10.97 2.93
N LYS A 50 4.17 10.40 1.75
CA LYS A 50 5.10 9.28 1.51
C LYS A 50 4.74 7.98 2.24
N THR A 51 3.45 7.79 2.55
CA THR A 51 2.92 6.58 3.20
C THR A 51 1.94 5.81 2.31
N CYS A 52 1.73 6.28 1.08
CA CYS A 52 0.87 5.59 0.11
C CYS A 52 1.67 4.72 -0.86
N SER A 53 1.09 3.59 -1.31
CA SER A 53 1.60 2.83 -2.45
C SER A 53 1.00 3.34 -3.76
N HIS A 54 1.76 3.26 -4.85
CA HIS A 54 1.35 3.72 -6.18
C HIS A 54 1.99 2.87 -7.27
N THR A 55 1.15 2.20 -8.05
CA THR A 55 1.53 1.54 -9.29
C THR A 55 1.61 2.53 -10.44
N HIS A 56 2.45 2.32 -11.44
CA HIS A 56 2.58 3.23 -12.56
C HIS A 56 1.35 3.14 -13.49
N ASP A 57 0.64 4.26 -13.67
CA ASP A 57 -0.69 4.29 -14.33
C ASP A 57 -0.70 3.76 -15.77
N SER A 58 0.38 3.99 -16.53
CA SER A 58 0.46 3.59 -17.94
C SER A 58 1.20 2.28 -18.21
N LEU A 59 1.76 1.61 -17.19
CA LEU A 59 2.50 0.35 -17.38
C LEU A 59 1.67 -0.89 -17.05
N ASP A 60 0.69 -0.75 -16.16
CA ASP A 60 -0.04 -1.89 -15.62
C ASP A 60 -1.43 -2.02 -16.26
N LEU A 61 -1.63 -3.10 -17.03
CA LEU A 61 -2.97 -3.49 -17.51
C LEU A 61 -3.87 -4.03 -16.39
N SER A 62 -3.25 -4.64 -15.36
CA SER A 62 -3.90 -5.21 -14.19
C SER A 62 -3.05 -4.95 -12.94
N PRO A 63 -3.11 -3.73 -12.36
CA PRO A 63 -2.27 -3.35 -11.24
C PRO A 63 -2.56 -4.23 -10.01
N ASN A 64 -1.51 -4.68 -9.33
CA ASN A 64 -1.65 -5.51 -8.14
C ASN A 64 -0.62 -5.15 -7.07
N TRP A 65 -0.97 -5.47 -5.83
CA TRP A 65 -0.11 -5.35 -4.65
C TRP A 65 -0.25 -6.65 -3.85
N ASN A 66 0.88 -7.17 -3.36
CA ASN A 66 0.95 -8.42 -2.62
C ASN A 66 1.81 -8.22 -1.37
N VAL A 67 1.42 -8.88 -0.29
CA VAL A 67 2.20 -9.01 0.93
C VAL A 67 2.49 -10.48 1.20
N THR A 68 3.74 -10.77 1.53
CA THR A 68 4.20 -12.13 1.83
C THR A 68 4.40 -12.28 3.32
N PHE A 69 3.74 -13.27 3.91
CA PHE A 69 3.97 -13.69 5.29
C PHE A 69 4.95 -14.86 5.33
N GLY A 70 5.82 -14.90 6.33
CA GLY A 70 6.81 -15.99 6.48
C GLY A 70 6.22 -17.34 6.84
N GLN A 71 4.95 -17.38 7.23
CA GLN A 71 4.21 -18.58 7.61
C GLN A 71 2.73 -18.44 7.24
N SER A 72 1.98 -19.55 7.25
CA SER A 72 0.54 -19.50 7.04
C SER A 72 -0.17 -18.87 8.24
N HIS A 73 -1.08 -17.93 7.96
CA HIS A 73 -1.90 -17.25 8.98
C HIS A 73 -3.39 -17.44 8.70
N ALA A 74 -4.17 -17.64 9.77
CA ALA A 74 -5.62 -17.60 9.70
C ALA A 74 -6.09 -16.14 9.79
N ILE A 75 -6.30 -15.50 8.63
CA ILE A 75 -6.72 -14.10 8.55
C ILE A 75 -8.16 -13.97 9.02
N ASN A 76 -8.41 -13.13 10.03
CA ASN A 76 -9.76 -12.88 10.54
C ASN A 76 -10.40 -11.61 9.99
N ARG A 77 -9.59 -10.62 9.59
CA ARG A 77 -10.05 -9.33 9.08
C ARG A 77 -8.98 -8.68 8.20
N ILE A 78 -9.44 -8.06 7.12
CA ILE A 78 -8.63 -7.20 6.26
C ILE A 78 -9.25 -5.80 6.31
N VAL A 79 -8.41 -4.77 6.49
CA VAL A 79 -8.81 -3.37 6.42
C VAL A 79 -7.94 -2.68 5.38
N LEU A 80 -8.59 -2.00 4.44
CA LEU A 80 -7.95 -1.24 3.38
C LEU A 80 -8.24 0.24 3.59
N TYR A 81 -7.19 1.05 3.59
CA TYR A 81 -7.29 2.51 3.58
C TYR A 81 -6.95 3.01 2.18
N ASN A 82 -7.87 3.78 1.61
CA ASN A 82 -7.71 4.30 0.26
C ASN A 82 -7.06 5.68 0.27
N ARG A 83 -6.32 5.99 -0.80
CA ARG A 83 -5.81 7.35 -1.04
C ARG A 83 -6.98 8.33 -1.06
N PHE A 84 -6.80 9.43 -0.36
CA PHE A 84 -7.70 10.58 -0.37
C PHE A 84 -6.84 11.82 -0.23
N ASP A 85 -6.60 12.45 -1.37
CA ASP A 85 -6.02 13.77 -1.39
C ASP A 85 -7.17 14.77 -1.35
N ASN A 86 -7.10 15.74 -0.44
CA ASN A 86 -8.04 16.86 -0.34
C ASN A 86 -8.04 17.79 -1.57
N THR A 87 -7.62 17.31 -2.76
CA THR A 87 -7.50 18.07 -4.00
C THR A 87 -8.66 17.84 -4.98
N GLY A 88 -9.67 17.07 -4.61
CA GLY A 88 -10.96 17.05 -5.34
C GLY A 88 -10.91 16.40 -6.73
N LYS A 89 -10.02 15.44 -6.97
CA LYS A 89 -10.07 14.61 -8.18
C LYS A 89 -10.02 13.13 -7.81
N LEU A 90 -11.16 12.47 -8.04
CA LEU A 90 -11.27 11.03 -8.22
C LEU A 90 -10.77 10.67 -9.62
#